data_AF-A0A7W6WMJ5-F1
#
_entry.id   AF-A0A7W6WMJ5-F1
#
_cell.length_a   1.000
_cell.length_b   1.000
_cell.length_c   1.000
_cell.angle_alpha   90.00
_cell.angle_beta   90.00
_cell.angle_gamma   90.00
#
_symmetry.space_group_name_H-M   'P 1'
#
loop_
_entity.id
_entity.type
_entity.pdbx_description
1 polymer ?
#
loop_
_entity_poly.entity_id
_entity_poly.type
_entity_poly.pdbx_seq_one_letter_code
_entity_poly.pdbx_strand_id
1 'polypeptide(L)' 'GPASAPVLSAAEAAVAETVARLHALGHDVSRSALIAALHRDGVQRVDLTSPTADIVVAADAAAHCTGITVTLGGRDV' A
#
# COMPACT_ATOMS: atom_id res chain seq x y z
N GLY A 1 0.12 6.75 22.75
CA GLY A 1 0.88 5.54 23.18
C GLY A 1 1.91 5.19 22.12
N PRO A 2 3.20 5.04 22.47
CA PRO A 2 4.36 5.13 21.57
C PRO A 2 4.56 3.94 20.61
N ALA A 3 3.67 2.95 20.60
CA ALA A 3 3.85 1.71 19.86
C ALA A 3 3.50 1.77 18.34
N SER A 4 2.93 2.85 17.82
CA SER A 4 2.47 2.92 16.43
C SER A 4 3.52 3.38 15.41
N ALA A 5 4.59 4.03 15.85
CA ALA A 5 5.67 4.48 14.96
C ALA A 5 6.35 3.32 14.18
N PRO A 6 6.73 2.19 14.82
CA PRO A 6 7.34 1.08 14.08
C PRO A 6 6.36 0.39 13.12
N VAL A 7 5.07 0.31 13.49
CA VAL A 7 4.04 -0.29 12.62
C VAL A 7 3.85 0.55 11.35
N LEU A 8 3.79 1.89 11.50
CA LEU A 8 3.64 2.80 10.36
C LEU A 8 4.83 2.68 9.40
N SER A 9 6.06 2.72 9.93
CA SER A 9 7.28 2.61 9.12
C SER A 9 7.37 1.24 8.42
N ALA A 10 6.99 0.15 9.09
CA ALA A 10 6.95 -1.17 8.49
C ALA A 10 5.89 -1.28 7.38
N ALA A 11 4.72 -0.66 7.58
CA ALA A 11 3.66 -0.62 6.58
C ALA A 11 4.09 0.20 5.34
N GLU A 12 4.72 1.36 5.55
CA GLU A 12 5.28 2.17 4.46
C GLU A 12 6.34 1.40 3.66
N ALA A 13 7.26 0.71 4.34
CA ALA A 13 8.27 -0.11 3.69
C ALA A 13 7.66 -1.27 2.88
N ALA A 14 6.65 -1.95 3.43
CA ALA A 14 5.96 -3.05 2.75
C ALA A 14 5.20 -2.58 1.49
N VAL A 15 4.57 -1.40 1.56
CA VAL A 15 3.93 -0.79 0.38
C VAL A 15 4.97 -0.39 -0.65
N ALA A 16 6.10 0.20 -0.23
CA ALA A 16 7.17 0.59 -1.14
C ALA A 16 7.75 -0.63 -1.89
N GLU A 17 7.99 -1.73 -1.19
CA GLU A 17 8.44 -3.00 -1.80
C GLU A 17 7.40 -3.56 -2.77
N THR A 18 6.12 -3.53 -2.38
CA THR A 18 5.03 -4.03 -3.21
C THR A 18 4.85 -3.20 -4.48
N VAL A 19 4.90 -1.88 -4.36
CA VAL A 19 4.86 -0.95 -5.49
C VAL A 19 6.06 -1.16 -6.41
N ALA A 20 7.28 -1.34 -5.86
CA ALA A 20 8.46 -1.62 -6.66
C ALA A 20 8.34 -2.93 -7.44
N ARG A 21 7.73 -3.97 -6.84
CA ARG A 21 7.44 -5.24 -7.51
C ARG A 21 6.36 -5.09 -8.59
N LEU A 22 5.34 -4.26 -8.37
CA LEU A 22 4.28 -3.99 -9.35
C LEU A 22 4.74 -3.04 -10.46
N HIS A 23 5.84 -2.31 -10.28
CA HIS A 23 6.45 -1.45 -11.30
C HIS A 23 7.22 -2.28 -12.33
N ALA A 24 6.55 -3.25 -12.93
CA ALA A 24 7.05 -4.07 -14.02
C ALA A 24 6.10 -3.94 -15.24
N LEU A 25 6.63 -4.19 -16.44
CA LEU A 25 5.86 -4.05 -17.68
C LEU A 25 4.65 -5.00 -17.71
N GLY A 26 3.48 -4.46 -18.02
CA GLY A 26 2.24 -5.23 -18.11
C GLY A 26 1.71 -5.77 -16.77
N HIS A 27 2.21 -5.27 -15.65
CA HIS A 27 1.69 -5.62 -14.33
C HIS A 27 0.63 -4.64 -13.86
N ASP A 28 -0.56 -5.16 -13.60
CA ASP A 28 -1.65 -4.40 -13.01
C ASP A 28 -1.36 -4.05 -11.54
N VAL A 29 -1.77 -2.86 -11.12
CA VAL A 29 -1.72 -2.46 -9.71
C VAL A 29 -3.07 -2.77 -9.08
N SER A 30 -3.14 -3.88 -8.36
CA SER A 30 -4.34 -4.27 -7.63
C SER A 30 -4.40 -3.64 -6.24
N ARG A 31 -5.57 -3.14 -5.87
CA ARG A 31 -5.87 -2.64 -4.53
C ARG A 31 -5.69 -3.72 -3.48
N SER A 32 -6.01 -4.98 -3.81
CA SER A 32 -5.83 -6.11 -2.92
C SER A 32 -4.36 -6.33 -2.53
N ALA A 33 -3.42 -6.17 -3.47
CA ALA A 33 -1.99 -6.27 -3.18
C ALA A 33 -1.52 -5.16 -2.23
N LEU A 34 -1.96 -3.92 -2.45
CA LEU A 34 -1.64 -2.80 -1.58
C LEU A 34 -2.25 -2.97 -0.18
N ILE A 35 -3.50 -3.41 -0.09
CA ILE A 35 -4.20 -3.67 1.17
C ILE A 35 -3.52 -4.82 1.93
N ALA A 36 -3.08 -5.87 1.24
CA ALA A 36 -2.35 -6.99 1.85
C ALA A 36 -0.98 -6.54 2.39
N ALA A 37 -0.28 -5.64 1.69
CA ALA A 37 0.98 -5.07 2.17
C ALA A 37 0.79 -4.23 3.44
N LEU A 38 -0.33 -3.50 3.55
CA LEU A 38 -0.68 -2.68 4.71
C LEU A 38 -1.23 -3.50 5.90
N HIS A 39 -1.88 -4.64 5.64
CA HIS A 39 -2.35 -5.53 6.71
C HIS A 39 -1.19 -6.36 7.28
N ARG A 40 -0.58 -5.83 8.34
CA ARG A 40 0.48 -6.47 9.13
C ARG A 40 -0.01 -6.77 10.55
N ASP A 41 0.77 -7.53 11.32
CA ASP A 41 0.48 -7.80 12.72
C ASP A 41 0.24 -6.49 13.51
N GLY A 42 -0.93 -6.39 14.13
CA GLY A 42 -1.37 -5.21 14.87
C GLY A 42 -2.18 -4.19 14.06
N VAL A 43 -2.42 -4.42 12.76
CA VAL A 43 -3.32 -3.61 11.93
C VAL A 43 -4.70 -4.28 11.86
N GLN A 44 -5.70 -3.64 12.43
CA GLN A 44 -7.08 -4.15 12.42
C GLN A 44 -7.84 -3.78 11.14
N ARG A 45 -7.61 -2.57 10.62
CA ARG A 45 -8.31 -2.03 9.46
C ARG A 45 -7.35 -1.21 8.60
N VAL A 46 -7.48 -1.34 7.29
CA VAL A 46 -6.80 -0.50 6.31
C VAL A 46 -7.85 0.18 5.44
N ASP A 47 -7.83 1.51 5.43
CA ASP A 47 -8.61 2.33 4.52
C ASP A 47 -7.71 2.88 3.42
N LEU A 48 -7.78 2.27 2.23
CA LEU A 48 -7.03 2.69 1.05
C LEU A 48 -7.82 3.74 0.26
N THR A 49 -7.45 5.00 0.43
CA THR A 49 -8.07 6.16 -0.24
C THR A 49 -7.69 6.27 -1.73
N SER A 50 -6.45 5.94 -2.07
CA SER A 50 -5.94 5.94 -3.44
C SER A 50 -4.97 4.78 -3.65
N PRO A 51 -5.03 4.06 -4.78
CA PRO A 51 -5.99 4.21 -5.89
C PRO A 51 -7.39 3.69 -5.55
N THR A 52 -8.48 4.35 -6.01
CA THR A 52 -9.87 3.97 -5.70
C THR A 52 -10.35 2.71 -6.43
N ALA A 53 -9.70 2.36 -7.53
CA ALA A 53 -9.93 1.14 -8.31
C ALA A 53 -8.59 0.49 -8.68
N ASP A 54 -8.63 -0.75 -9.12
CA ASP A 54 -7.45 -1.42 -9.68
C ASP A 54 -6.98 -0.67 -10.94
N ILE A 55 -5.67 -0.51 -11.10
CA ILE A 55 -5.09 0.14 -12.27
C ILE A 55 -4.65 -0.95 -13.24
N VAL A 56 -5.36 -1.04 -14.36
CA VAL A 56 -5.00 -1.94 -15.46
C VAL A 56 -3.90 -1.29 -16.27
N VAL A 57 -2.80 -2.00 -16.46
CA VAL A 57 -1.62 -1.52 -17.17
C VAL A 57 -1.48 -2.30 -18.47
N ALA A 58 -1.32 -1.58 -19.59
CA ALA A 58 -1.08 -2.23 -20.88
C ALA A 58 0.24 -3.00 -20.87
N ALA A 59 0.37 -4.03 -21.72
CA ALA A 59 1.54 -4.91 -21.75
C ALA A 59 2.88 -4.16 -22.01
N ASP A 60 2.82 -3.00 -22.66
CA ASP A 60 3.93 -2.11 -22.97
C ASP A 60 4.08 -0.92 -22.01
N ALA A 61 3.22 -0.83 -21.00
CA ALA A 61 3.23 0.22 -20.00
C ALA A 61 3.63 -0.33 -18.61
N ALA A 62 4.00 0.57 -17.72
CA ALA A 62 4.24 0.26 -16.31
C ALA A 62 3.59 1.35 -15.44
N ALA A 63 3.01 0.94 -14.31
CA ALA A 63 2.45 1.90 -13.36
C ALA A 63 3.58 2.61 -12.60
N HIS A 64 3.46 3.93 -12.49
CA HIS A 64 4.42 4.77 -11.76
C HIS A 64 3.79 5.31 -10.48
N CYS A 65 4.38 4.97 -9.33
CA CYS A 65 3.96 5.53 -8.05
C CYS A 65 4.68 6.86 -7.78
N THR A 66 3.90 7.93 -7.63
CA THR A 66 4.42 9.29 -7.41
C THR A 66 4.71 9.59 -5.94
N GLY A 67 4.24 8.76 -5.02
CA GLY A 67 4.44 8.95 -3.59
C GLY A 67 3.60 7.96 -2.78
N ILE A 68 4.08 7.65 -1.58
CA ILE A 68 3.40 6.78 -0.61
C ILE A 68 3.19 7.62 0.64
N THR A 69 1.95 7.66 1.12
CA THR A 69 1.60 8.37 2.35
C THR A 69 0.72 7.45 3.17
N VAL A 70 1.21 7.04 4.34
CA VAL A 70 0.46 6.21 5.27
C VAL A 70 0.23 7.01 6.53
N THR A 71 -1.03 7.10 6.94
CA THR A 71 -1.43 7.83 8.16
C THR A 71 -2.14 6.89 9.10
N LEU A 72 -1.90 7.04 10.40
CA LEU A 72 -2.64 6.29 11.42
C LEU A 72 -4.06 6.86 11.53
N GLY A 73 -5.07 6.11 11.08
CA GLY A 73 -6.47 6.55 11.09
C GLY A 73 -7.09 6.70 12.49
N GLY A 74 -6.59 5.95 13.46
CA GLY A 74 -7.09 5.96 14.83
C GLY A 74 -6.91 4.60 15.51
N ARG A 75 -7.17 4.54 16.80
CA ARG A 75 -7.40 3.28 17.53
C ARG A 75 -8.84 3.39 18.03
N ASP A 76 -9.75 2.65 17.43
CA ASP A 76 -11.08 2.50 18.03
C ASP A 76 -10.88 1.70 19.33
N VAL A 77 -11.31 2.31 20.44
CA VAL A 77 -11.27 1.77 21.81
C VAL A 77 -12.58 1.11 22.16
#